data_AF-A0A0M0J8Q2-F1
#
_entry.id   AF-A0A0M0J8Q2-F1
#
_cell.length_a   1.000
_cell.length_b   1.000
_cell.length_c   1.000
_cell.angle_alpha   90.00
_cell.angle_beta   90.00
_cell.angle_gamma   90.00
#
_symmetry.space_group_name_H-M   'P 1'
#
loop_
_entity.id
_entity.type
_entity.pdbx_description
1 polymer ?
#
loop_
_entity_poly.entity_id
_entity_poly.type
_entity_poly.pdbx_seq_one_letter_code
_entity_poly.pdbx_strand_id
1 'polypeptide(L)'
;MRAARRVFWTSWGRIQKCDLSTGRVEDVVRGLVDPTGLVFDEREDGRLFWTDAKAGKVQCAALDGTRVCDVATGLDEPFGLVLGPTHLFWTDRRRGAIQSCCLRTGAVRDVITGLCAPEGIGNAHSVVRSRLRVAANPVRAAESSTRPLSVQELMKRSASTLREMQQQERQEAGVGI
;
A
#
# COMPACT_ATOMS: atom_id res chain seq x y z
N MET A 1 1.98 23.18 6.88
CA MET A 1 1.14 22.47 5.90
C MET A 1 1.35 20.97 6.07
N ARG A 2 0.30 20.15 6.12
CA ARG A 2 0.48 18.68 6.10
C ARG A 2 0.93 18.28 4.68
N ALA A 3 1.94 17.43 4.58
CA ALA A 3 2.37 16.88 3.29
C ALA A 3 1.20 16.15 2.61
N ALA A 4 1.03 16.33 1.30
CA ALA A 4 -0.02 15.66 0.54
C ALA A 4 0.22 14.14 0.59
N ARG A 5 -0.79 13.38 1.06
CA ARG A 5 -0.73 11.92 1.11
C ARG A 5 -1.29 11.37 -0.20
N ARG A 6 -0.43 10.81 -1.04
CA ARG A 6 -0.82 10.25 -2.35
C ARG A 6 -0.50 8.77 -2.43
N VAL A 7 -1.33 8.01 -3.12
CA VAL A 7 -1.12 6.58 -3.42
C VAL A 7 -1.15 6.42 -4.93
N PHE A 8 -0.24 5.62 -5.47
CA PHE A 8 -0.15 5.33 -6.91
C PHE A 8 -0.31 3.82 -7.14
N TRP A 9 -0.88 3.44 -8.28
CA TRP A 9 -1.01 2.04 -8.69
C TRP A 9 -1.03 1.92 -10.23
N THR A 10 -0.75 0.71 -10.72
CA THR A 10 -0.92 0.34 -12.13
C THR A 10 -2.30 -0.28 -12.33
N SER A 11 -2.93 -0.03 -13.48
CA SER A 11 -4.27 -0.53 -13.81
C SER A 11 -4.52 -0.44 -15.32
N TRP A 12 -4.93 -1.53 -15.97
CA TRP A 12 -5.45 -1.56 -17.36
C TRP A 12 -4.81 -0.52 -18.31
N GLY A 13 -3.50 -0.64 -18.55
CA GLY A 13 -2.73 0.24 -19.45
C GLY A 13 -2.49 1.67 -18.94
N ARG A 14 -2.60 1.88 -17.62
CA ARG A 14 -2.46 3.18 -16.95
C ARG A 14 -1.66 3.07 -15.66
N ILE A 15 -1.09 4.21 -15.29
CA ILE A 15 -0.68 4.50 -13.91
C ILE A 15 -1.64 5.55 -13.39
N GLN A 16 -2.21 5.32 -12.23
CA GLN A 16 -3.18 6.21 -11.60
C GLN A 16 -2.68 6.61 -10.21
N LYS A 17 -3.24 7.70 -9.68
CA LYS A 17 -3.01 8.11 -8.30
C LYS A 17 -4.27 8.63 -7.62
N CYS A 18 -4.26 8.56 -6.30
CA CYS A 18 -5.31 9.09 -5.44
C CYS A 18 -4.68 10.06 -4.44
N ASP A 19 -5.26 11.26 -4.32
CA ASP A 19 -4.99 12.14 -3.19
C ASP A 19 -5.86 11.70 -2.01
N LEU A 20 -5.24 11.14 -0.96
CA LEU A 20 -5.94 10.60 0.20
C LEU A 20 -6.62 11.66 1.08
N SER A 21 -6.33 12.96 0.86
CA SER A 21 -7.02 14.04 1.58
C SER A 21 -8.35 14.41 0.93
N THR A 22 -8.45 14.25 -0.39
CA THR A 22 -9.66 14.61 -1.16
C THR A 22 -10.42 13.40 -1.70
N GLY A 23 -9.80 12.23 -1.72
CA GLY A 23 -10.32 11.04 -2.41
C GLY A 23 -10.26 11.13 -3.93
N ARG A 24 -9.68 12.19 -4.50
CA ARG A 24 -9.63 12.40 -5.95
C ARG A 24 -8.67 11.42 -6.61
N VAL A 25 -9.18 10.65 -7.57
CA VAL A 25 -8.41 9.75 -8.43
C VAL A 25 -8.12 10.44 -9.77
N GLU A 26 -6.88 10.32 -10.26
CA GLU A 26 -6.49 10.79 -11.58
C GLU A 26 -5.55 9.84 -12.30
N ASP A 27 -5.65 9.82 -13.63
CA ASP A 27 -4.72 9.10 -14.49
C ASP A 27 -3.44 9.94 -14.62
N VAL A 28 -2.30 9.32 -14.31
CA VAL A 28 -0.97 9.94 -14.40
C VAL A 28 -0.33 9.64 -15.75
N VAL A 29 -0.35 8.36 -16.15
CA VAL A 29 0.16 7.90 -17.45
C VAL A 29 -0.89 7.01 -18.09
N ARG A 30 -1.06 7.14 -19.41
CA ARG A 30 -2.03 6.36 -20.22
C ARG A 30 -1.33 5.73 -21.42
N GLY A 31 -1.97 4.73 -22.02
CA GLY A 31 -1.49 4.08 -23.24
C GLY A 31 -0.35 3.09 -23.01
N LEU A 32 -0.22 2.59 -21.78
CA LEU A 32 0.70 1.51 -21.44
C LEU A 32 0.10 0.16 -21.90
N VAL A 33 0.94 -0.84 -22.11
CA VAL A 33 0.49 -2.14 -22.62
C VAL A 33 0.15 -3.07 -21.46
N ASP A 34 1.11 -3.33 -20.57
CA ASP A 34 0.93 -4.18 -19.39
C ASP A 34 1.84 -3.71 -18.23
N PRO A 35 1.49 -2.60 -17.56
CA PRO A 35 2.31 -2.06 -16.48
C PRO A 35 2.18 -2.90 -15.19
N THR A 36 3.29 -3.46 -14.70
CA THR A 36 3.27 -4.44 -13.60
C THR A 36 3.84 -3.89 -12.30
N GLY A 37 5.07 -3.39 -12.31
CA GLY A 37 5.76 -2.87 -11.15
C GLY A 37 5.77 -1.34 -11.14
N LEU A 38 5.74 -0.74 -9.95
CA LEU A 38 5.80 0.71 -9.77
C LEU A 38 6.60 1.09 -8.53
N VAL A 39 7.57 2.00 -8.68
CA VAL A 39 8.28 2.65 -7.57
C VAL A 39 8.44 4.14 -7.84
N PHE A 40 8.68 4.93 -6.80
CA PHE A 40 8.92 6.36 -6.92
C PHE A 40 10.19 6.75 -6.18
N ASP A 41 10.90 7.72 -6.74
CA ASP A 41 12.01 8.38 -6.09
C ASP A 41 11.47 9.56 -5.27
N GLU A 42 11.60 9.48 -3.94
CA GLU A 42 11.22 10.53 -3.01
C GLU A 42 12.25 11.67 -2.92
N ARG A 43 13.36 11.58 -3.66
CA ARG A 43 14.41 12.62 -3.73
C ARG A 43 13.99 13.80 -4.63
N GLU A 44 14.91 14.75 -4.84
CA GLU A 44 14.66 15.98 -5.61
C GLU A 44 14.04 15.70 -7.00
N ASP A 45 13.09 16.56 -7.37
CA ASP A 45 12.23 16.53 -8.57
C ASP A 45 11.24 15.37 -8.76
N GLY A 46 11.25 14.35 -7.90
CA GLY A 46 10.23 13.30 -7.83
C GLY A 46 9.97 12.56 -9.15
N ARG A 47 10.42 11.31 -9.27
CA ARG A 47 10.17 10.50 -10.47
C ARG A 47 9.42 9.22 -10.13
N LEU A 48 8.52 8.80 -11.01
CA LEU A 48 7.99 7.43 -11.00
C LEU A 48 8.74 6.58 -12.01
N PHE A 49 8.97 5.32 -11.64
CA PHE A 49 9.55 4.28 -12.48
C PHE A 49 8.60 3.10 -12.51
N TRP A 50 8.43 2.50 -13.69
CA TRP A 50 7.60 1.32 -13.84
C TRP A 50 8.20 0.34 -14.83
N THR A 51 7.77 -0.91 -14.72
CA THR A 51 7.96 -1.96 -15.70
C THR A 51 6.68 -2.10 -16.53
N ASP A 52 6.83 -2.28 -17.84
CA ASP A 52 5.75 -2.66 -18.75
C ASP A 52 6.11 -4.00 -19.41
N ALA A 53 5.45 -5.06 -18.93
CA ALA A 53 5.80 -6.45 -19.20
C ALA A 53 5.61 -6.84 -20.66
N LYS A 54 4.59 -6.29 -21.32
CA LYS A 54 4.29 -6.58 -22.73
C LYS A 54 4.93 -5.59 -23.68
N ALA A 55 5.19 -4.36 -23.25
CA ALA A 55 6.01 -3.44 -24.03
C ALA A 55 7.51 -3.82 -24.00
N GLY A 56 7.95 -4.63 -23.03
CA GLY A 56 9.35 -5.03 -22.88
C GLY A 56 10.23 -3.87 -22.44
N LYS A 57 9.74 -3.04 -21.51
CA LYS A 57 10.40 -1.79 -21.10
C LYS A 57 10.42 -1.57 -19.60
N VAL A 58 11.44 -0.84 -19.16
CA VAL A 58 11.42 -0.07 -17.91
C VAL A 58 11.38 1.39 -18.31
N GLN A 59 10.48 2.17 -17.71
CA GLN A 59 10.26 3.56 -18.09
C GLN A 59 10.19 4.45 -16.85
N CYS A 60 10.32 5.75 -17.05
CA CYS A 60 10.19 6.75 -15.99
C CYS A 60 9.43 8.00 -16.47
N ALA A 61 8.90 8.75 -15.51
CA ALA A 61 8.22 10.03 -15.74
C ALA A 61 8.31 10.91 -14.48
N ALA A 62 8.02 12.20 -14.62
CA ALA A 62 7.77 13.06 -13.46
C ALA A 62 6.47 12.65 -12.74
N LEU A 63 6.29 13.00 -11.45
CA LEU A 63 5.10 12.60 -10.65
C LEU A 63 3.73 13.09 -11.19
N ASP A 64 3.73 14.04 -12.11
CA ASP A 64 2.55 14.51 -12.84
C ASP A 64 2.28 13.74 -14.14
N GLY A 65 3.14 12.78 -14.49
CA GLY A 65 3.05 11.96 -15.71
C GLY A 65 3.73 12.57 -16.92
N THR A 66 4.33 13.76 -16.79
CA THR A 66 5.08 14.39 -17.89
C THR A 66 6.46 13.77 -18.07
N ARG A 67 7.10 14.04 -19.22
CA ARG A 67 8.48 13.66 -19.51
C ARG A 67 8.71 12.14 -19.41
N VAL A 68 7.80 11.37 -20.01
CA VAL A 68 7.94 9.91 -20.13
C VAL A 68 9.20 9.59 -20.94
N CYS A 69 10.09 8.77 -20.39
CA CYS A 69 11.32 8.32 -21.02
C CYS A 69 11.56 6.83 -20.78
N ASP A 70 12.13 6.14 -21.76
CA ASP A 70 12.56 4.74 -21.62
C ASP A 70 13.89 4.68 -20.84
N VAL A 71 13.94 3.87 -19.79
CA VAL A 71 15.15 3.57 -18.99
C VAL A 71 15.87 2.36 -19.57
N ALA A 72 15.11 1.35 -19.98
CA ALA A 72 15.60 0.15 -20.66
C ALA A 72 14.53 -0.35 -21.64
N THR A 73 14.97 -0.94 -22.76
CA THR A 73 14.11 -1.51 -23.80
C THR A 73 14.65 -2.86 -24.23
N GLY A 74 13.85 -3.66 -24.94
CA GLY A 74 14.25 -5.00 -25.39
C GLY A 74 14.33 -6.00 -24.25
N LEU A 75 13.48 -5.81 -23.22
CA LEU A 75 13.33 -6.74 -22.11
C LEU A 75 12.32 -7.83 -22.48
N ASP A 76 12.51 -9.05 -21.97
CA ASP A 76 11.66 -10.16 -22.36
C ASP A 76 10.34 -10.08 -21.61
N GLU A 77 10.35 -10.01 -20.27
CA GLU A 77 9.16 -9.82 -19.44
C GLU A 77 9.49 -9.14 -18.10
N PRO A 78 9.72 -7.82 -18.10
CA PRO A 78 10.02 -7.11 -16.87
C PRO A 78 8.81 -7.10 -15.93
N PHE A 79 9.02 -7.38 -14.63
CA PHE A 79 7.90 -7.57 -13.70
C PHE A 79 7.98 -6.68 -12.46
N GLY A 80 8.79 -7.03 -11.46
CA GLY A 80 9.01 -6.24 -10.26
C GLY A 80 10.16 -5.25 -10.46
N LEU A 81 10.15 -4.15 -9.72
CA LEU A 81 11.29 -3.24 -9.64
C LEU A 81 11.43 -2.62 -8.24
N VAL A 82 12.66 -2.24 -7.90
CA VAL A 82 12.97 -1.56 -6.65
C VAL A 82 14.04 -0.50 -6.89
N LEU A 83 13.88 0.64 -6.20
CA LEU A 83 14.84 1.73 -6.24
C LEU A 83 15.87 1.59 -5.10
N GLY A 84 17.14 1.70 -5.45
CA GLY A 84 18.26 1.84 -4.52
C GLY A 84 18.90 3.22 -4.59
N PRO A 85 19.95 3.48 -3.79
CA PRO A 85 20.52 4.82 -3.71
C PRO A 85 21.17 5.34 -5.00
N THR A 86 21.69 4.44 -5.82
CA THR A 86 22.43 4.77 -7.04
C THR A 86 21.98 3.96 -8.25
N HIS A 87 21.08 3.01 -8.03
CA HIS A 87 20.65 2.05 -9.04
C HIS A 87 19.15 1.79 -8.94
N LEU A 88 18.52 1.63 -10.09
CA LEU A 88 17.22 0.97 -10.21
C LEU A 88 17.47 -0.51 -10.52
N PHE A 89 16.72 -1.41 -9.88
CA PHE A 89 16.78 -2.84 -10.15
C PHE A 89 15.41 -3.35 -10.57
N TRP A 90 15.37 -4.33 -11.48
CA TRP A 90 14.13 -5.00 -11.86
C TRP A 90 14.36 -6.48 -12.12
N THR A 91 13.29 -7.24 -12.04
CA THR A 91 13.24 -8.64 -12.46
C THR A 91 12.75 -8.72 -13.90
N ASP A 92 13.36 -9.59 -14.69
CA ASP A 92 12.86 -10.01 -16.01
C ASP A 92 12.55 -11.50 -15.95
N ARG A 93 11.25 -11.83 -15.94
CA ARG A 93 10.75 -13.20 -15.69
C ARG A 93 11.19 -14.18 -16.75
N ARG A 94 11.00 -13.82 -18.02
CA ARG A 94 11.31 -14.70 -19.16
C ARG A 94 12.80 -14.81 -19.37
N ARG A 95 13.55 -13.71 -19.20
CA ARG A 95 15.02 -13.75 -19.25
C ARG A 95 15.62 -14.53 -18.10
N GLY A 96 14.90 -14.69 -16.99
CA GLY A 96 15.41 -15.36 -15.80
C GLY A 96 16.54 -14.57 -15.14
N ALA A 97 16.38 -13.24 -15.05
CA ALA A 97 17.45 -12.36 -14.61
C ALA A 97 16.96 -11.24 -13.69
N ILE A 98 17.87 -10.74 -12.84
CA ILE A 98 17.76 -9.44 -12.19
C ILE A 98 18.73 -8.51 -12.89
N GLN A 99 18.24 -7.37 -13.34
CA GLN A 99 19.01 -6.37 -14.05
C GLN A 99 19.02 -5.06 -13.27
N SER A 100 19.98 -4.19 -13.59
CA SER A 100 20.11 -2.88 -12.95
C SER A 100 20.43 -1.78 -13.94
N CYS A 101 20.02 -0.56 -13.62
CA CYS A 101 20.42 0.66 -14.31
C CYS A 101 21.08 1.61 -13.31
N CYS A 102 22.27 2.11 -13.63
CA CYS A 102 22.92 3.16 -12.84
C CYS A 102 22.20 4.49 -13.06
N LEU A 103 21.64 5.08 -12.01
CA LEU A 103 20.83 6.32 -12.11
C LEU A 103 21.64 7.54 -12.59
N ARG A 104 22.97 7.51 -12.43
CA ARG A 104 23.86 8.59 -12.87
C ARG A 104 24.26 8.47 -14.34
N THR A 105 24.53 7.25 -14.80
CA THR A 105 25.12 7.03 -16.14
C THR A 105 24.13 6.44 -17.14
N GLY A 106 22.98 5.95 -16.69
CA GLY A 106 22.04 5.18 -17.52
C GLY A 106 22.53 3.79 -17.90
N ALA A 107 23.67 3.33 -17.37
CA ALA A 107 24.25 2.06 -17.76
C ALA A 107 23.41 0.89 -17.24
N VAL A 108 22.92 0.05 -18.16
CA VAL A 108 22.13 -1.15 -17.87
C VAL A 108 23.01 -2.40 -17.90
N ARG A 109 22.81 -3.33 -16.95
CA ARG A 109 23.49 -4.63 -16.92
C ARG A 109 22.67 -5.71 -16.22
N ASP A 110 22.92 -6.96 -16.57
CA ASP A 110 22.49 -8.12 -15.80
C ASP A 110 23.32 -8.22 -14.51
N VAL A 111 22.64 -8.38 -13.38
CA VAL A 111 23.26 -8.53 -12.05
C VAL A 111 23.25 -10.00 -11.63
N ILE A 112 22.14 -10.69 -11.88
CA ILE A 112 21.96 -12.11 -11.61
C ILE A 112 21.28 -12.74 -12.82
N THR A 113 21.75 -13.90 -13.25
CA THR A 113 21.22 -14.67 -14.39
C THR A 113 20.94 -16.11 -13.98
N GLY A 114 20.14 -16.83 -14.77
CA GLY A 114 19.83 -18.24 -14.52
C GLY A 114 18.77 -18.46 -13.43
N LEU A 115 17.97 -17.43 -13.14
CA LEU A 115 16.83 -17.52 -12.23
C LEU A 115 15.63 -18.14 -12.95
N CYS A 116 14.78 -18.85 -12.21
CA CYS A 116 13.50 -19.33 -12.73
C CYS A 116 12.41 -18.30 -12.43
N ALA A 117 11.94 -17.59 -13.47
CA ALA A 117 10.79 -16.67 -13.43
C ALA A 117 10.75 -15.73 -12.18
N PRO A 118 11.78 -14.90 -11.94
CA PRO A 118 11.80 -14.02 -10.76
C PRO A 118 10.70 -12.95 -10.85
N GLU A 119 9.85 -12.84 -9.82
CA GLU A 119 8.72 -11.89 -9.81
C GLU A 119 8.98 -10.68 -8.90
N GLY A 120 8.67 -10.81 -7.60
CA GLY A 120 8.86 -9.75 -6.62
C GLY A 120 10.32 -9.50 -6.30
N ILE A 121 10.69 -8.23 -6.13
CA ILE A 121 12.03 -7.80 -5.72
C ILE A 121 11.92 -6.74 -4.63
N GLY A 122 12.79 -6.85 -3.63
CA GLY A 122 12.85 -5.91 -2.51
C GLY A 122 14.28 -5.50 -2.23
N ASN A 123 14.46 -4.27 -1.77
CA ASN A 123 15.74 -3.74 -1.33
C ASN A 123 15.67 -3.46 0.17
N ALA A 124 16.49 -4.17 0.95
CA ALA A 124 16.65 -3.91 2.38
C ALA A 124 17.67 -2.78 2.59
N HIS A 125 17.30 -1.54 2.25
CA HIS A 125 18.14 -0.39 2.53
C HIS A 125 17.90 0.10 3.97
N SER A 126 18.89 -0.08 4.86
CA SER A 126 18.83 0.38 6.25
C SER A 126 18.97 1.90 6.31
N VAL A 127 17.86 2.62 6.33
CA VAL A 127 17.82 4.00 6.86
C VAL A 127 16.98 3.92 8.12
N VAL A 128 17.64 3.99 9.27
CA VAL A 128 17.10 4.19 10.63
C VAL A 128 15.72 3.60 10.85
N ARG A 129 15.66 2.52 11.64
CA ARG A 129 14.42 1.96 12.22
C ARG A 129 13.55 3.07 12.82
N SER A 130 12.69 3.66 12.01
CA SER A 130 11.42 4.17 12.49
C SER A 130 10.76 2.91 13.02
N ARG A 131 10.83 2.71 14.35
CA ARG A 131 10.06 1.65 15.01
C ARG A 131 8.65 1.86 14.50
N LEU A 132 8.22 1.03 13.55
CA LEU A 132 6.82 0.97 13.18
C LEU A 132 6.16 0.50 14.47
N ARG A 133 5.73 1.45 15.30
CA ARG A 133 4.68 1.18 16.26
C ARG A 133 3.50 0.91 15.35
N VAL A 134 3.25 -0.35 15.08
CA VAL A 134 1.95 -0.79 14.62
C VAL A 134 1.00 -0.16 15.62
N ALA A 135 0.30 0.90 15.21
CA ALA A 135 -0.73 1.50 16.04
C ALA A 135 -1.65 0.32 16.39
N ALA A 136 -1.82 0.06 17.68
CA ALA A 136 -2.69 -1.02 18.12
C ALA A 136 -4.00 -0.89 17.34
N ASN A 137 -4.40 -1.97 16.66
CA ASN A 137 -5.64 -2.01 15.91
C ASN A 137 -6.76 -1.49 16.83
N PRO A 138 -7.44 -0.37 16.53
CA PRO A 138 -8.40 0.25 17.45
C PRO A 138 -9.57 -0.68 17.77
N VAL A 139 -9.84 -1.68 16.91
CA VAL A 139 -10.84 -2.73 17.16
C VAL A 139 -10.45 -3.60 18.37
N ARG A 140 -9.16 -3.90 18.55
CA ARG A 140 -8.67 -4.70 19.69
C ARG A 140 -8.56 -3.91 21.00
N ALA A 141 -8.39 -2.60 20.92
CA ALA A 141 -8.31 -1.74 22.11
C ALA A 141 -9.69 -1.55 22.78
N ALA A 142 -10.77 -1.58 21.98
CA ALA A 142 -12.14 -1.53 22.51
C ALA A 142 -12.55 -2.84 23.21
N GLU A 143 -12.08 -4.00 22.72
CA GLU A 143 -12.40 -5.31 23.31
C GLU A 143 -11.61 -5.59 24.61
N SER A 144 -10.44 -4.99 24.82
CA SER A 144 -9.63 -5.22 26.03
C SER A 144 -9.98 -4.30 27.21
N SER A 145 -10.98 -3.41 27.08
CA SER A 145 -11.35 -2.43 28.10
C SER A 145 -12.56 -2.83 28.96
N THR A 146 -13.14 -4.01 28.76
CA THR A 146 -14.14 -4.55 29.69
C THR A 146 -13.44 -5.53 30.63
N ARG A 147 -13.16 -5.07 31.87
CA ARG A 147 -12.87 -6.01 32.95
C ARG A 147 -14.08 -6.94 33.08
N PRO A 148 -13.91 -8.27 33.12
CA PRO A 148 -15.03 -9.17 33.36
C PRO A 148 -15.72 -8.78 34.66
N LEU A 149 -17.04 -8.61 34.60
CA LEU A 149 -17.85 -8.26 35.76
C LEU A 149 -17.72 -9.38 36.80
N SER A 150 -17.59 -9.01 38.06
CA SER A 150 -17.69 -9.98 39.15
C SER A 150 -19.09 -10.59 39.20
N VAL A 151 -19.19 -11.80 39.76
CA VAL A 151 -20.50 -12.44 40.02
C VAL A 151 -21.43 -11.51 40.82
N GLN A 152 -20.88 -10.73 41.75
CA GLN A 152 -21.67 -9.76 42.53
C GLN A 152 -22.23 -8.62 41.68
N GLU A 153 -21.48 -8.12 40.69
CA GLU A 153 -21.94 -7.07 39.78
C GLU A 153 -22.98 -7.60 38.78
N LEU A 154 -22.82 -8.84 38.30
CA LEU A 154 -23.82 -9.51 37.48
C LEU A 154 -25.13 -9.70 38.24
N MET A 155 -25.05 -10.15 39.51
CA MET A 155 -26.22 -10.32 40.36
C MET A 155 -26.92 -8.99 40.67
N LYS A 156 -26.16 -7.90 40.89
CA LYS A 156 -26.73 -6.56 41.09
C LYS A 156 -27.47 -6.05 39.84
N ARG A 157 -26.90 -6.26 38.65
CA ARG A 157 -27.53 -5.88 37.37
C ARG A 157 -28.80 -6.70 37.09
N SER A 158 -28.75 -8.00 37.37
CA SER A 158 -29.95 -8.86 37.25
C SER A 158 -31.05 -8.40 38.21
N ALA A 159 -30.70 -8.04 39.44
CA ALA A 159 -31.65 -7.57 40.43
C ALA A 159 -32.21 -6.17 40.11
N SER A 160 -31.42 -5.26 39.52
CA SER A 160 -31.93 -3.95 39.07
C SER A 160 -32.90 -4.10 37.91
N THR A 161 -32.57 -4.94 36.93
CA THR A 161 -33.43 -5.22 35.77
C THR A 161 -34.76 -5.84 36.22
N LEU A 162 -34.71 -6.80 37.15
CA LEU A 162 -35.93 -7.38 37.73
C LEU A 162 -36.79 -6.36 38.48
N ARG A 163 -36.17 -5.40 39.19
CA ARG A 163 -36.91 -4.34 39.89
C ARG A 163 -37.57 -3.36 38.92
N GLU A 164 -36.89 -3.02 37.84
CA GLU A 164 -37.42 -2.15 36.78
C GLU A 164 -38.61 -2.83 36.09
N MET A 165 -38.49 -4.11 35.75
CA MET A 165 -39.60 -4.90 35.18
C MET A 165 -40.80 -4.96 36.14
N GLN A 166 -40.57 -5.20 37.43
CA GLN A 166 -41.65 -5.23 38.43
C GLN A 166 -42.30 -3.87 38.68
N GLN A 167 -41.54 -2.77 38.60
CA GLN A 167 -42.11 -1.42 38.69
C GLN A 167 -42.95 -1.08 37.46
N GLN A 168 -42.51 -1.50 36.27
CA GLN A 168 -43.23 -1.30 35.03
C GLN A 168 -44.54 -2.10 35.00
N GLU A 169 -44.54 -3.36 35.45
CA GLU A 169 -45.75 -4.17 35.61
C GLU A 169 -46.75 -3.54 36.60
N ARG A 170 -46.27 -2.94 37.70
CA ARG A 170 -47.13 -2.24 38.66
C ARG A 170 -47.73 -0.94 38.10
N GLN A 171 -46.98 -0.23 37.25
CA GLN A 171 -47.49 0.95 36.57
C GLN A 171 -48.56 0.57 35.53
N GLU A 172 -48.37 -0.53 34.82
CA GLU A 172 -49.35 -1.03 33.84
C GLU A 172 -50.60 -1.60 34.53
N ALA A 173 -50.46 -2.27 35.67
CA ALA A 173 -51.60 -2.78 36.45
C ALA A 173 -52.43 -1.68 37.15
N GLY A 174 -51.89 -0.47 37.32
CA GLY A 174 -52.57 0.66 37.95
C GLY A 174 -53.39 1.55 37.02
N VAL A 175 -53.34 1.30 35.70
CA VAL A 175 -54.07 2.10 34.69
C VAL A 175 -55.40 1.42 34.27
N GLY A 176 -55.71 0.25 34.84
CA GLY A 176 -56.98 -0.43 34.64
C GLY A 176 -57.92 -0.29 35.84
N ILE A 177 -58.74 0.78 35.84
CA ILE A 177 -60.16 0.92 36.23
C ILE A 177 -60.47 2.42 36.41
#